data_AF-A0A2I6QB03-F1
#
_entry.id   AF-A0A2I6QB03-F1
#
_cell.length_a   1.000
_cell.length_b   1.000
_cell.length_c   1.000
_cell.angle_alpha   90.00
_cell.angle_beta   90.00
_cell.angle_gamma   90.00
#
_symmetry.space_group_name_H-M   'P 1'
#
loop_
_entity.id
_entity.type
_entity.pdbx_description
1 polymer ?
#
loop_
_entity_poly.entity_id
_entity_poly.type
_entity_poly.pdbx_seq_one_letter_code
_entity_poly.pdbx_strand_id
1 'polypeptide(L)' 'GLRFHPSVNLSILKFLGFEQILKNSLTTLPMGGGKGGSDFDPKGKSDNEVMRFCQSFMTELQRHVGAD' A
#
# COMPACT_ATOMS: atom_id res chain seq x y z
N GLY A 1 3.20 3.94 0.95
CA GLY A 1 3.68 2.53 0.98
C GLY A 1 2.52 1.55 1.10
N LEU A 2 2.71 0.29 0.69
CA LEU A 2 1.70 -0.78 0.68
C LEU A 2 1.82 -1.73 1.89
N ARG A 3 0.71 -2.27 2.40
CA ARG A 3 0.67 -3.28 3.48
C ARG A 3 -0.28 -4.43 3.11
N PHE A 4 0.22 -5.66 3.16
CA PHE A 4 -0.59 -6.88 3.03
C PHE A 4 -0.64 -7.59 4.38
N HIS A 5 -1.82 -7.62 5.01
CA HIS A 5 -2.03 -8.25 6.30
C HIS A 5 -3.54 -8.44 6.54
N PRO A 6 -3.99 -9.58 7.11
CA PRO A 6 -5.43 -9.88 7.28
C PRO A 6 -6.21 -8.88 8.15
N SER A 7 -5.53 -8.04 8.94
CA SER A 7 -6.18 -6.99 9.72
C SER A 7 -6.39 -5.67 8.96
N VAL A 8 -5.85 -5.52 7.75
CA VAL A 8 -5.94 -4.27 6.98
C VAL A 8 -7.41 -3.94 6.72
N ASN A 9 -7.77 -2.70 7.03
CA ASN A 9 -9.07 -2.12 6.72
C ASN A 9 -8.88 -0.62 6.45
N LEU A 10 -9.96 0.05 6.02
CA LEU A 10 -9.91 1.47 5.68
C LEU A 10 -9.45 2.36 6.85
N SER A 11 -9.85 2.04 8.08
CA SER A 11 -9.46 2.82 9.27
C SER A 11 -7.95 2.80 9.48
N ILE A 12 -7.34 1.62 9.42
CA ILE A 12 -5.88 1.45 9.56
C ILE A 12 -5.15 2.17 8.43
N LEU A 13 -5.63 2.07 7.18
CA LEU A 13 -4.99 2.75 6.05
C LEU A 13 -5.09 4.27 6.16
N LYS A 14 -6.22 4.82 6.60
CA LYS A 14 -6.38 6.25 6.83
C LYS A 14 -5.46 6.76 7.94
N PHE A 15 -5.37 6.04 9.06
CA PHE A 15 -4.47 6.38 10.15
C PHE A 15 -3.01 6.43 9.68
N LEU A 16 -2.53 5.36 9.03
CA LEU A 16 -1.15 5.30 8.53
C LEU A 16 -0.88 6.32 7.41
N GLY A 17 -1.88 6.59 6.56
CA GLY A 17 -1.80 7.61 5.52
C GLY A 17 -1.66 9.01 6.11
N PHE A 18 -2.41 9.30 7.17
CA PHE A 18 -2.32 10.57 7.91
C PHE A 18 -0.93 10.76 8.53
N GLU A 19 -0.39 9.75 9.22
CA GLU A 19 0.97 9.83 9.75
C GLU A 19 2.03 9.99 8.64
N GLN A 20 1.81 9.38 7.47
CA GLN A 20 2.72 9.49 6.33
C GLN A 20 2.84 10.93 5.83
N ILE A 21 1.76 11.73 5.89
CA ILE A 21 1.79 13.16 5.54
C ILE A 21 2.80 13.90 6.43
N LEU A 22 2.67 13.74 7.75
CA LEU A 22 3.55 14.42 8.71
C LEU A 22 5.00 13.96 8.56
N LYS A 23 5.21 12.63 8.43
CA LYS A 23 6.54 12.06 8.23
C LYS A 23 7.21 12.61 6.97
N ASN A 24 6.48 12.70 5.85
CA ASN A 24 7.04 13.16 4.58
C ASN A 24 7.29 14.68 4.59
N SER A 25 6.45 15.45 5.28
CA SER A 25 6.67 16.90 5.45
C SER A 25 8.00 17.21 6.15
N LEU A 26 8.49 16.32 7.02
CA LEU A 26 9.74 16.51 7.76
C LEU A 26 11.01 16.20 6.97
N THR A 27 10.90 15.62 5.77
CA THR A 27 12.08 15.21 5.00
C THR A 27 12.65 16.32 4.13
N THR A 28 12.02 17.50 4.08
CA THR A 28 12.35 18.64 3.19
C THR A 28 12.32 18.33 1.68
N LEU A 29 11.74 17.20 1.28
CA LEU A 29 11.58 16.77 -0.11
C LEU A 29 10.12 16.99 -0.56
N PRO A 30 9.86 17.17 -1.86
CA PRO A 30 8.50 17.33 -2.38
C PRO A 30 7.77 15.98 -2.43
N MET A 31 7.39 15.44 -1.27
CA MET A 31 6.68 14.18 -1.14
C MET A 31 5.31 14.37 -0.48
N GLY A 32 4.25 13.99 -1.19
CA GLY A 32 2.90 13.90 -0.62
C GLY A 32 2.75 12.76 0.40
N GLY A 33 1.54 12.52 0.89
CA GLY A 33 1.25 11.43 1.83
C GLY A 33 0.25 10.41 1.27
N GLY A 34 0.51 9.12 1.49
CA GLY A 34 -0.38 8.07 1.00
C GLY A 34 -0.10 6.69 1.58
N LYS A 35 -1.16 5.89 1.70
CA LYS A 35 -1.08 4.50 2.14
C LYS A 35 -2.10 3.65 1.38
N GLY A 36 -1.69 2.43 1.05
CA GLY A 36 -2.55 1.42 0.45
C GLY A 36 -2.25 0.04 1.01
N GLY A 37 -3.00 -0.95 0.56
CA GLY A 37 -2.83 -2.31 1.04
C GLY A 37 -3.96 -3.24 0.63
N SER A 38 -3.93 -4.44 1.19
CA SER A 38 -4.94 -5.48 1.05
C SER A 38 -4.99 -6.30 2.34
N ASP A 39 -6.14 -6.88 2.63
CA ASP A 39 -6.34 -7.89 3.67
C ASP A 39 -5.78 -9.27 3.28
N PHE A 40 -5.11 -9.37 2.13
CA PHE A 40 -4.32 -10.53 1.74
C PHE A 40 -3.28 -10.90 2.81
N ASP A 41 -3.31 -12.16 3.27
CA ASP A 41 -2.29 -12.74 4.13
C ASP A 41 -1.23 -13.47 3.30
N PRO A 42 0.01 -12.94 3.20
CA PRO A 42 1.10 -13.62 2.48
C PRO A 42 1.64 -14.83 3.26
N LYS A 43 1.33 -14.98 4.56
CA LYS A 43 1.88 -16.06 5.37
C LYS A 43 1.38 -17.41 4.87
N GLY A 44 2.32 -18.31 4.60
CA GLY A 44 2.03 -19.65 4.09
C GLY A 44 1.58 -19.70 2.63
N LYS A 45 1.72 -18.60 1.87
CA LYS A 45 1.54 -18.59 0.42
C LYS A 45 2.85 -18.93 -0.28
N SER A 46 2.74 -19.66 -1.39
CA SER A 46 3.85 -19.88 -2.31
C SER A 46 4.20 -18.61 -3.09
N ASP A 47 5.43 -18.54 -3.61
CA ASP A 47 5.88 -17.42 -4.45
C ASP A 47 4.96 -17.20 -5.66
N ASN A 48 4.43 -18.29 -6.25
CA ASN A 48 3.50 -18.22 -7.36
C ASN A 48 2.14 -17.62 -6.98
N GLU A 49 1.63 -17.91 -5.79
CA GLU A 49 0.38 -17.30 -5.30
C GLU A 49 0.59 -15.81 -5.01
N VAL A 50 1.71 -15.45 -4.38
CA VAL A 50 2.07 -14.04 -4.13
C VAL A 50 2.22 -13.28 -5.45
N MET A 51 2.90 -13.85 -6.44
CA MET A 51 3.07 -13.24 -7.76
C MET A 51 1.72 -13.01 -8.46
N ARG A 52 0.84 -14.02 -8.49
CA ARG A 52 -0.50 -13.90 -9.09
C ARG A 52 -1.35 -12.84 -8.37
N PHE A 53 -1.27 -12.79 -7.04
CA PHE A 53 -1.94 -11.76 -6.26
C PHE A 53 -1.44 -10.36 -6.63
N CYS A 54 -0.12 -10.16 -6.64
CA CYS A 54 0.49 -8.87 -7.01
C CYS A 54 0.10 -8.43 -8.43
N GLN A 55 0.08 -9.34 -9.40
CA GLN A 55 -0.36 -9.05 -10.77
C GLN A 55 -1.83 -8.61 -10.81
N SER A 56 -2.71 -9.33 -10.11
CA SER A 56 -4.12 -8.99 -10.00
C SER A 56 -4.33 -7.62 -9.32
N PHE A 57 -3.66 -7.39 -8.19
CA PHE A 57 -3.69 -6.12 -7.46
C PHE A 57 -3.22 -4.94 -8.33
N MET A 58 -2.13 -5.11 -9.06
CA MET A 58 -1.58 -4.08 -9.95
C MET A 58 -2.43 -3.84 -11.20
N THR A 59 -3.23 -4.81 -11.65
CA THR A 59 -4.09 -4.67 -12.83
C THR A 59 -5.06 -3.49 -12.69
N GLU A 60 -5.57 -3.26 -11.48
CA GLU A 60 -6.39 -2.07 -11.18
C GLU A 60 -5.56 -0.89 -10.66
N LEU A 61 -4.63 -1.13 -9.72
CA LEU A 61 -3.89 -0.04 -9.08
C LEU A 61 -3.12 0.82 -10.08
N GLN A 62 -2.61 0.25 -11.17
CA GLN A 62 -1.81 0.98 -12.16
C GLN A 62 -2.53 2.21 -12.75
N ARG A 63 -3.87 2.25 -12.73
CA ARG A 63 -4.67 3.36 -13.26
C ARG A 63 -4.65 4.59 -12.34
N HIS A 64 -4.21 4.41 -11.09
CA HIS A 64 -4.29 5.38 -10.01
C HIS A 64 -2.92 5.81 -9.48
N VAL A 65 -1.83 5.30 -10.07
CA VAL A 65 -0.45 5.62 -9.67
C VAL A 65 0.37 6.05 -10.88
N GLY A 66 1.26 7.01 -10.68
CA GLY A 66 2.12 7.57 -11.71
C GLY A 66 3.40 8.14 -11.09
N ALA A 67 4.30 8.62 -11.94
CA ALA A 67 5.59 9.16 -11.51
C ALA A 67 5.53 10.63 -11.06
N ASP A 68 4.41 11.31 -11.29
CA ASP A 68 4.23 12.76 -11.11
C ASP A 68 3.10 13.08 -10.11
#